data_AF-A0A940L7E1-F1
#
_entry.id   AF-A0A940L7E1-F1
#
_cell.length_a   1.000
_cell.length_b   1.000
_cell.length_c   1.000
_cell.angle_alpha   90.00
_cell.angle_beta   90.00
_cell.angle_gamma   90.00
#
_symmetry.space_group_name_H-M   'P 1'
#
loop_
_entity.id
_entity.type
_entity.pdbx_description
1 polymer ?
#
loop_
_entity_poly.entity_id
_entity_poly.type
_entity_poly.pdbx_seq_one_letter_code
_entity_poly.pdbx_strand_id
1 'polypeptide(L)'
;MILKAFTDKYLRGLPFEPEAERYLDVIESHFDHDFSTSGRGFFSLEDQTAIAEKAYSMAKQRLQTSPQPVTGEELRKVWSEVVTDFHRQNFWGFPTQMQKPKKELTEEQRTTRELWPYIWVMIQSGIILKTVVYYFGIQTSNDPTPEHIFYLVLALGTSAGTLIFFAWRKSRK
;
A
#
# COMPACT_ATOMS: atom_id res chain seq x y z
N MET A 1 -6.13 2.91 8.71
CA MET A 1 -7.17 3.81 9.27
C MET A 1 -8.25 3.02 9.99
N ILE A 2 -8.80 1.95 9.40
CA ILE A 2 -9.83 1.11 10.03
C ILE A 2 -9.35 0.44 11.34
N LEU A 3 -8.17 -0.19 11.34
CA LEU A 3 -7.65 -0.91 12.53
C LEU A 3 -7.39 0.00 13.74
N LYS A 4 -6.81 1.19 13.51
CA LYS A 4 -6.61 2.19 14.57
C LYS A 4 -7.92 2.60 15.24
N ALA A 5 -9.00 2.73 14.47
CA ALA A 5 -10.32 3.01 15.02
C ALA A 5 -10.84 1.86 15.91
N PHE A 6 -10.47 0.60 15.61
CA PHE A 6 -10.82 -0.54 16.46
C PHE A 6 -9.98 -0.58 17.74
N THR A 7 -8.67 -0.36 17.68
CA THR A 7 -7.83 -0.26 18.88
C THR A 7 -8.33 0.84 19.82
N ASP A 8 -8.62 2.02 19.27
CA ASP A 8 -9.16 3.16 20.00
C ASP A 8 -10.52 2.84 20.63
N LYS A 9 -11.43 2.19 19.88
CA LYS A 9 -12.79 1.88 20.33
C LYS A 9 -12.85 0.77 21.38
N TYR A 10 -12.02 -0.27 21.26
CA TYR A 10 -12.14 -1.47 22.09
C TYR A 10 -11.08 -1.58 23.18
N LEU A 11 -9.84 -1.17 22.90
CA LEU A 11 -8.72 -1.43 23.80
C LEU A 11 -8.30 -0.19 24.59
N ARG A 12 -8.20 1.00 23.97
CA ARG A 12 -7.66 2.22 24.64
C ARG A 12 -8.45 2.74 25.85
N GLY A 13 -9.63 2.20 26.15
CA GLY A 13 -10.37 2.50 27.37
C GLY A 13 -9.92 1.70 28.62
N LEU A 14 -8.94 0.80 28.48
CA LEU A 14 -8.37 0.00 29.56
C LEU A 14 -7.07 0.64 30.09
N PRO A 15 -6.76 0.53 31.39
CA PRO A 15 -5.49 1.02 31.92
C PRO A 15 -4.36 0.08 31.51
N PHE A 16 -3.45 0.60 30.68
CA PHE A 16 -2.27 -0.11 30.19
C PHE A 16 -0.99 0.43 30.81
N GLU A 17 -0.01 -0.46 30.98
CA GLU A 17 1.37 -0.03 31.19
C GLU A 17 1.99 0.50 29.88
N PRO A 18 3.04 1.33 29.95
CA PRO A 18 3.69 1.89 28.76
C PRO A 18 4.19 0.84 27.76
N GLU A 19 4.56 -0.35 28.22
CA GLU A 19 4.95 -1.46 27.36
C GLU A 19 3.75 -2.04 26.59
N ALA A 20 2.60 -2.19 27.25
CA ALA A 20 1.38 -2.66 26.62
C ALA A 20 0.87 -1.65 25.57
N GLU A 21 0.99 -0.35 25.83
CA GLU A 21 0.65 0.69 24.83
C GLU A 21 1.46 0.55 23.54
N ARG A 22 2.78 0.32 23.65
CA ARG A 22 3.64 0.08 22.47
C ARG A 22 3.25 -1.18 21.72
N TYR A 23 2.79 -2.20 22.44
CA TYR A 23 2.39 -3.45 21.82
C TYR A 23 1.07 -3.33 21.04
N LEU A 24 0.21 -2.36 21.35
CA LEU A 24 -0.99 -2.06 20.54
C LEU A 24 -0.61 -1.66 19.11
N ASP A 25 0.46 -0.88 18.92
CA ASP A 25 0.95 -0.51 17.59
C ASP A 25 1.48 -1.73 16.81
N VAL A 26 2.06 -2.71 17.53
CA VAL A 26 2.50 -3.98 16.93
C VAL A 26 1.29 -4.80 16.47
N ILE A 27 0.24 -4.87 17.29
CA ILE A 27 -1.03 -5.51 16.94
C ILE A 27 -1.63 -4.88 15.67
N GLU A 28 -1.68 -3.55 15.59
CA GLU A 28 -2.23 -2.85 14.42
C GLU A 28 -1.45 -3.14 13.13
N SER A 29 -0.12 -3.19 13.22
CA SER A 29 0.76 -3.41 12.06
C SER A 29 0.76 -4.86 11.58
N HIS A 30 0.52 -5.83 12.46
CA HIS A 30 0.56 -7.26 12.14
C HIS A 30 -0.82 -7.91 11.99
N PHE A 31 -1.91 -7.18 12.21
CA PHE A 31 -3.27 -7.70 12.15
C PHE A 31 -3.56 -8.52 10.88
N ASP A 32 -3.22 -7.99 9.70
CA ASP A 32 -3.46 -8.65 8.41
C ASP A 32 -2.71 -9.98 8.28
N HIS A 33 -1.57 -10.13 8.98
CA HIS A 33 -0.79 -11.36 9.02
C HIS A 33 -1.38 -12.35 10.03
N ASP A 34 -1.70 -11.88 11.23
CA ASP A 34 -2.27 -12.67 12.32
C ASP A 34 -3.61 -13.32 11.93
N PHE A 35 -4.46 -12.58 11.22
CA PHE A 35 -5.77 -13.05 10.75
C PHE A 35 -5.80 -13.45 9.27
N SER A 36 -4.64 -13.85 8.73
CA SER A 36 -4.55 -14.40 7.37
C SER A 36 -5.06 -15.85 7.30
N THR A 37 -5.38 -16.33 6.09
CA THR A 37 -5.90 -17.70 5.88
C THR A 37 -4.80 -18.72 5.60
N SER A 38 -3.51 -18.35 5.72
CA SER A 38 -2.36 -19.19 5.36
C SER A 38 -2.47 -19.85 3.97
N GLY A 39 -3.02 -19.13 2.99
CA GLY A 39 -3.17 -19.60 1.61
C GLY A 39 -4.50 -20.29 1.27
N ARG A 40 -5.47 -20.34 2.20
CA ARG A 40 -6.81 -20.93 1.98
C ARG A 40 -7.82 -19.97 1.33
N GLY A 41 -7.35 -18.88 0.74
CA GLY A 41 -8.17 -17.84 0.08
C GLY A 41 -8.06 -16.49 0.77
N PHE A 42 -9.03 -15.61 0.55
CA PHE A 42 -9.09 -14.26 1.10
C PHE A 42 -10.46 -14.04 1.73
N PHE A 43 -10.54 -13.17 2.73
CA PHE A 43 -11.82 -12.71 3.27
C PHE A 43 -12.38 -11.56 2.42
N SER A 44 -13.70 -11.39 2.39
CA SER A 44 -14.30 -10.16 1.85
C SER A 44 -13.93 -8.95 2.71
N LEU A 45 -14.13 -7.72 2.21
CA LEU A 45 -13.86 -6.52 3.01
C LEU A 45 -14.81 -6.42 4.22
N GLU A 46 -16.05 -6.87 4.06
CA GLU A 46 -17.03 -6.96 5.14
C GLU A 46 -16.58 -7.96 6.20
N ASP A 47 -16.16 -9.16 5.79
CA ASP A 47 -15.66 -10.19 6.70
C ASP A 47 -14.38 -9.75 7.42
N GLN A 48 -13.46 -9.06 6.74
CA GLN A 48 -12.25 -8.50 7.39
C GLN A 48 -12.62 -7.54 8.53
N THR A 49 -13.65 -6.72 8.30
CA THR A 49 -14.15 -5.77 9.32
C THR A 49 -14.81 -6.51 10.48
N ALA A 50 -15.62 -7.53 10.19
CA ALA A 50 -16.27 -8.37 11.20
C ALA A 50 -15.27 -9.20 12.01
N ILE A 51 -14.22 -9.73 11.37
CA ILE A 51 -13.11 -10.43 12.01
C ILE A 51 -12.36 -9.50 12.95
N ALA A 52 -12.05 -8.27 12.51
CA ALA A 52 -11.44 -7.25 13.37
C ALA A 52 -12.31 -6.95 14.59
N GLU A 53 -13.58 -6.64 14.38
CA GLU A 53 -14.51 -6.37 15.48
C GLU A 53 -14.58 -7.54 16.48
N LYS A 54 -14.67 -8.78 15.98
CA LYS A 54 -14.71 -9.97 16.83
C LYS A 54 -13.39 -10.18 17.58
N ALA A 55 -12.24 -10.02 16.92
CA ALA A 55 -10.93 -10.18 17.54
C ALA A 55 -10.72 -9.16 18.68
N TYR A 56 -10.98 -7.88 18.41
CA TYR A 56 -10.82 -6.81 19.40
C TYR A 56 -11.83 -6.91 20.56
N SER A 57 -13.08 -7.32 20.29
CA SER A 57 -14.07 -7.53 21.35
C SER A 57 -13.73 -8.73 22.25
N MET A 58 -13.26 -9.84 21.68
CA MET A 58 -12.78 -10.99 22.44
C MET A 58 -11.55 -10.65 23.28
N ALA A 59 -10.58 -9.92 22.70
CA ALA A 59 -9.41 -9.44 23.42
C ALA A 59 -9.82 -8.54 24.61
N LYS A 60 -10.72 -7.57 24.38
CA LYS A 60 -11.25 -6.71 25.44
C LYS A 60 -11.90 -7.52 26.57
N GLN A 61 -12.77 -8.47 26.23
CA GLN A 61 -13.48 -9.29 27.22
C GLN A 61 -12.49 -10.09 28.09
N ARG A 62 -11.44 -10.66 27.49
CA ARG A 62 -10.42 -11.41 28.24
C ARG A 62 -9.58 -10.47 29.12
N LEU A 63 -9.15 -9.33 28.59
CA LEU A 63 -8.36 -8.34 29.35
C LEU A 63 -9.13 -7.72 30.52
N GLN A 64 -10.46 -7.62 30.45
CA GLN A 64 -11.28 -7.17 31.57
C GLN A 64 -11.25 -8.12 32.78
N THR A 65 -10.89 -9.39 32.57
CA THR A 65 -10.74 -10.38 33.64
C THR A 65 -9.33 -10.44 34.22
N SER A 66 -8.36 -9.79 33.57
CA SER A 66 -6.95 -9.77 33.98
C SER A 66 -6.70 -8.69 35.04
N PRO A 67 -5.64 -8.84 35.88
CA PRO A 67 -5.21 -7.80 36.81
C PRO A 67 -4.90 -6.48 36.09
N GLN A 68 -5.30 -5.36 36.69
CA GLN A 68 -5.05 -4.02 36.16
C GLN A 68 -3.97 -3.29 36.98
N PRO A 69 -3.06 -2.51 36.35
CA PRO A 69 -2.99 -2.23 34.90
C PRO A 69 -2.53 -3.44 34.07
N VAL A 70 -2.98 -3.51 32.82
CA VAL A 70 -2.63 -4.59 31.89
C VAL A 70 -1.17 -4.45 31.47
N THR A 71 -0.37 -5.48 31.72
CA THR A 71 1.04 -5.56 31.33
C THR A 71 1.21 -5.94 29.86
N GLY A 72 2.39 -5.67 29.30
CA GLY A 72 2.71 -6.04 27.91
C GLY A 72 2.64 -7.55 27.67
N GLU A 73 3.09 -8.35 28.64
CA GLU A 73 3.03 -9.81 28.57
C GLU A 73 1.60 -10.34 28.55
N GLU A 74 0.72 -9.78 29.37
CA GLU A 74 -0.68 -10.21 29.43
C GLU A 74 -1.42 -9.84 28.14
N LEU A 75 -1.21 -8.63 27.61
CA LEU A 75 -1.76 -8.23 26.32
C LEU A 75 -1.28 -9.15 25.19
N ARG A 76 0.01 -9.47 25.15
CA ARG A 76 0.59 -10.39 24.18
C ARG A 76 0.00 -11.79 24.29
N LYS A 77 -0.16 -12.28 25.52
CA LYS A 77 -0.75 -13.59 25.78
C LYS A 77 -2.20 -13.63 25.29
N VAL A 78 -3.05 -12.70 25.73
CA VAL A 78 -4.45 -12.63 25.32
C VAL A 78 -4.58 -12.50 23.81
N TRP A 79 -3.77 -11.65 23.17
CA TRP A 79 -3.77 -11.51 21.72
C TRP A 79 -3.40 -12.82 21.03
N SER A 80 -2.33 -13.49 21.46
CA SER A 80 -1.89 -14.77 20.89
C SER A 80 -2.97 -15.86 21.01
N GLU A 81 -3.74 -15.86 22.09
CA GLU A 81 -4.83 -16.81 22.29
C GLU A 81 -6.01 -16.51 21.38
N VAL A 82 -6.35 -15.24 21.14
CA VAL A 82 -7.41 -14.83 20.18
C VAL A 82 -7.01 -15.25 18.76
N VAL A 83 -5.77 -15.00 18.36
CA VAL A 83 -5.24 -15.43 17.06
C VAL A 83 -5.26 -16.95 16.94
N THR A 84 -4.79 -17.66 17.97
CA THR A 84 -4.82 -19.13 17.98
C THR A 84 -6.25 -19.67 17.88
N ASP A 85 -7.19 -19.06 18.59
CA ASP A 85 -8.59 -19.44 18.54
C ASP A 85 -9.20 -19.25 17.15
N PHE A 86 -8.90 -18.13 16.49
CA PHE A 86 -9.29 -17.88 15.11
C PHE A 86 -8.84 -18.99 14.16
N HIS A 87 -7.57 -19.40 14.23
CA HIS A 87 -7.03 -20.46 13.36
C HIS A 87 -7.56 -21.86 13.73
N ARG A 88 -7.81 -22.14 15.02
CA ARG A 88 -8.33 -23.44 15.47
C ARG A 88 -9.81 -23.64 15.14
N GLN A 89 -10.62 -22.58 15.23
CA GLN A 89 -12.06 -22.63 15.00
C GLN A 89 -12.45 -22.35 13.55
N ASN A 90 -11.66 -22.83 12.58
CA ASN A 90 -11.92 -22.64 11.15
C ASN A 90 -12.26 -21.19 10.78
N PHE A 91 -11.42 -20.25 11.21
CA PHE A 91 -11.60 -18.82 10.99
C PHE A 91 -12.94 -18.30 11.52
N TRP A 92 -13.40 -18.85 12.65
CA TRP A 92 -14.70 -18.57 13.25
C TRP A 92 -15.91 -18.75 12.32
N GLY A 93 -15.78 -19.53 11.25
CA GLY A 93 -16.83 -19.76 10.26
C GLY A 93 -16.96 -18.68 9.18
N PHE A 94 -16.04 -17.71 9.10
CA PHE A 94 -16.04 -16.73 8.03
C PHE A 94 -15.67 -17.39 6.68
N PRO A 95 -16.47 -17.18 5.61
CA PRO A 95 -16.20 -17.80 4.32
C PRO A 95 -14.97 -17.18 3.64
N THR A 96 -14.15 -18.03 3.01
CA THR A 96 -13.04 -17.56 2.19
C THR A 96 -13.42 -17.57 0.71
N GLN A 97 -12.92 -16.59 -0.03
CA GLN A 97 -13.01 -16.50 -1.48
C GLN A 97 -11.64 -16.73 -2.12
N MET A 98 -11.59 -17.35 -3.30
CA MET A 98 -10.32 -17.59 -3.99
C MET A 98 -9.68 -16.29 -4.53
N GLN A 99 -10.48 -15.28 -4.82
CA GLN A 99 -9.99 -14.02 -5.38
C GLN A 99 -9.73 -13.01 -4.27
N LYS A 100 -8.59 -12.31 -4.37
CA LYS A 100 -8.29 -11.20 -3.49
C LYS A 100 -9.33 -10.09 -3.69
N PRO A 101 -9.99 -9.59 -2.63
CA PRO A 101 -10.95 -8.51 -2.78
C PRO A 101 -10.25 -7.30 -3.40
N LYS A 102 -10.89 -6.72 -4.42
CA LYS A 102 -10.44 -5.45 -4.97
C LYS A 102 -10.78 -4.38 -3.93
N LYS A 103 -9.76 -3.81 -3.30
CA LYS A 103 -9.95 -2.57 -2.53
C LYS A 103 -10.39 -1.50 -3.52
N GLU A 104 -11.56 -0.92 -3.31
CA GLU A 104 -11.97 0.27 -4.05
C GLU A 104 -10.92 1.35 -3.78
N LEU A 105 -10.30 1.84 -4.85
CA LEU A 105 -9.33 2.92 -4.75
C LEU A 105 -10.11 4.19 -4.37
N THR A 106 -9.57 4.96 -3.43
CA THR A 106 -10.13 6.29 -3.16
C THR A 106 -10.04 7.17 -4.41
N GLU A 107 -10.88 8.20 -4.52
CA GLU A 107 -10.85 9.13 -5.66
C GLU A 107 -9.44 9.73 -5.88
N GLU A 108 -8.74 10.04 -4.80
CA GLU A 108 -7.35 10.53 -4.84
C GLU A 108 -6.38 9.48 -5.41
N GLN A 109 -6.49 8.22 -4.98
CA GLN A 109 -5.64 7.13 -5.46
C GLN A 109 -5.90 6.82 -6.94
N ARG A 110 -7.17 6.90 -7.36
CA ARG A 110 -7.56 6.76 -8.76
C ARG A 110 -6.95 7.88 -9.60
N THR A 111 -7.10 9.12 -9.15
CA THR A 111 -6.53 10.30 -9.82
C THR A 111 -5.02 10.19 -9.94
N THR A 112 -4.33 9.83 -8.86
CA THR A 112 -2.86 9.66 -8.87
C THR A 112 -2.42 8.56 -9.84
N ARG A 113 -3.15 7.44 -9.89
CA ARG A 113 -2.88 6.35 -10.82
C ARG A 113 -3.11 6.75 -12.29
N GLU A 114 -4.11 7.59 -12.54
CA GLU A 114 -4.38 8.14 -13.87
C GLU A 114 -3.33 9.19 -14.29
N LEU A 115 -2.78 9.95 -13.34
CA LEU A 115 -1.73 10.95 -13.57
C LEU A 115 -0.33 10.33 -13.72
N TRP A 116 -0.07 9.17 -13.12
CA TRP A 116 1.26 8.54 -13.12
C TRP A 116 1.90 8.36 -14.51
N PRO A 117 1.17 7.91 -15.55
CA PRO A 117 1.73 7.84 -16.90
C PRO A 117 2.19 9.20 -17.45
N TYR A 118 1.49 10.29 -17.11
CA TYR A 118 1.86 11.63 -17.54
C TYR A 118 3.13 12.11 -16.84
N ILE A 119 3.22 11.89 -15.52
CA ILE A 119 4.43 12.16 -14.74
C ILE A 119 5.61 11.38 -15.31
N TRP A 120 5.40 10.10 -15.63
CA TRP A 120 6.45 9.26 -16.19
C TRP A 120 6.94 9.74 -17.55
N VAL A 121 6.04 10.12 -18.46
CA VAL A 121 6.40 10.68 -19.76
C VAL A 121 7.13 12.02 -19.62
N MET A 122 6.72 12.86 -18.67
CA MET A 122 7.42 14.12 -18.39
C MET A 122 8.87 13.87 -17.95
N ILE A 123 9.09 12.91 -17.04
CA ILE A 123 10.44 12.52 -16.59
C ILE A 123 11.26 11.98 -17.77
N GLN A 124 10.69 11.08 -18.56
CA GLN A 124 11.37 10.50 -19.72
C GLN A 124 11.73 11.57 -20.75
N SER A 125 10.82 12.50 -21.03
CA SER A 125 11.07 13.62 -21.93
C SER A 125 12.18 14.54 -21.40
N GLY A 126 12.23 14.79 -20.09
CA GLY A 126 13.30 15.57 -19.47
C GLY A 126 14.66 14.91 -19.61
N ILE A 127 14.73 13.58 -19.42
CA ILE A 127 15.96 12.80 -19.61
C ILE A 127 16.41 12.84 -21.08
N ILE A 128 15.50 12.59 -22.02
CA ILE A 128 15.80 12.61 -23.45
C ILE A 128 16.29 14.01 -23.85
N LEU A 129 15.55 15.06 -23.50
CA LEU A 129 15.92 16.43 -23.84
C LEU A 129 17.30 16.80 -23.28
N LYS A 130 17.57 16.45 -22.02
CA LYS A 130 18.87 16.68 -21.40
C LYS A 130 19.98 15.93 -22.15
N THR A 131 19.78 14.65 -22.46
CA THR A 131 20.75 13.86 -23.23
C THR A 131 20.98 14.43 -24.62
N VAL A 132 19.91 14.83 -25.32
CA VAL A 132 20.02 15.39 -26.68
C VAL A 132 20.76 16.73 -26.67
N VAL A 133 20.40 17.63 -25.75
CA VAL A 133 21.03 18.95 -25.66
C VAL A 133 22.47 18.85 -25.16
N TYR A 134 22.75 18.05 -24.13
CA TYR A 134 24.11 17.94 -23.60
C TYR A 134 25.03 17.15 -24.51
N TYR A 135 24.62 15.99 -25.01
CA TYR A 135 25.50 15.15 -25.81
C TYR A 135 25.65 15.71 -27.22
N PHE A 136 24.54 15.81 -27.97
CA PHE A 136 24.59 16.27 -29.35
C PHE A 136 24.76 17.78 -29.46
N GLY A 137 24.21 18.57 -28.54
CA GLY A 137 24.39 20.03 -28.57
C GLY A 137 25.83 20.47 -28.29
N ILE A 138 26.51 19.87 -27.30
CA ILE A 138 27.94 20.18 -27.04
C ILE A 138 28.80 19.67 -28.20
N GLN A 139 28.53 18.46 -28.69
CA GLN A 139 29.31 17.89 -29.79
C GLN A 139 29.16 18.70 -31.08
N THR A 140 27.95 19.15 -31.41
CA THR A 140 27.71 20.03 -32.57
C THR A 140 28.28 21.43 -32.36
N SER A 141 28.29 21.95 -31.13
CA SER A 141 28.89 23.26 -30.83
C SER A 141 30.42 23.24 -30.92
N ASN A 142 31.05 22.11 -30.60
CA ASN A 142 32.50 21.94 -30.66
C ASN A 142 32.98 21.58 -32.07
N ASP A 143 32.19 20.80 -32.82
CA ASP A 143 32.49 20.42 -34.20
C ASP A 143 31.20 20.39 -35.05
N PRO A 144 30.88 21.46 -35.81
CA PRO A 144 29.64 21.58 -36.56
C PRO A 144 29.72 20.83 -37.89
N THR A 145 30.06 19.53 -37.87
CA THR A 145 29.98 18.68 -39.06
C THR A 145 28.51 18.39 -39.41
N PRO A 146 28.21 18.18 -40.71
CA PRO A 146 26.85 17.83 -41.15
C PRO A 146 26.28 16.59 -40.46
N GLU A 147 27.14 15.65 -40.07
CA GLU A 147 26.77 14.43 -39.36
C GLU A 147 26.23 14.72 -37.95
N HIS A 148 26.89 15.59 -37.18
CA HIS A 148 26.45 15.96 -35.83
C HIS A 148 25.13 16.75 -35.85
N ILE A 149 24.95 17.62 -36.85
CA ILE A 149 23.69 18.34 -37.07
C ILE A 149 22.56 17.35 -37.42
N PHE A 150 22.83 16.36 -38.27
CA PHE A 150 21.86 15.32 -38.61
C PHE A 150 21.42 14.52 -37.38
N TYR A 151 22.37 14.08 -36.53
CA TYR A 151 22.05 13.35 -35.30
C TYR A 151 21.25 14.19 -34.31
N LEU A 152 21.55 15.49 -34.18
CA LEU A 152 20.79 16.41 -33.35
C LEU A 152 19.33 16.52 -33.82
N VAL A 153 19.11 16.73 -35.12
CA VAL A 153 17.75 16.82 -35.71
C VAL A 153 17.00 15.51 -35.57
N LEU A 154 17.66 14.37 -35.80
CA LEU A 154 17.06 13.04 -35.65
C LEU A 154 16.62 12.78 -34.20
N ALA A 155 17.45 13.17 -33.23
CA ALA A 155 17.16 12.98 -31.83
C ALA A 155 16.01 13.89 -31.34
N LEU A 156 15.97 15.14 -31.79
CA LEU A 156 14.85 16.05 -31.55
C LEU A 156 13.55 15.54 -32.18
N GLY A 157 13.62 15.07 -33.43
CA GLY A 157 12.48 14.49 -34.14
C GLY A 157 11.93 13.24 -33.46
N THR A 158 12.81 12.36 -32.96
CA THR A 158 12.42 11.15 -32.21
C THR A 158 11.80 11.52 -30.85
N SER A 159 12.35 12.50 -30.15
CA SER A 159 11.77 13.02 -28.91
C SER A 159 10.38 13.63 -29.12
N ALA A 160 10.18 14.43 -30.17
CA ALA A 160 8.87 14.99 -30.49
C ALA A 160 7.88 13.89 -30.95
N GLY A 161 8.33 12.95 -31.78
CA GLY A 161 7.52 11.84 -32.29
C GLY A 161 7.02 10.93 -31.17
N THR A 162 7.85 10.62 -30.17
CA THR A 162 7.45 9.81 -29.01
C THR A 162 6.37 10.48 -28.16
N LEU A 163 6.45 11.81 -27.97
CA LEU A 163 5.42 12.58 -27.26
C LEU A 163 4.09 12.61 -28.05
N ILE A 164 4.15 12.88 -29.35
CA ILE A 164 2.97 12.90 -30.24
C ILE A 164 2.31 11.52 -30.26
N PHE A 165 3.10 10.45 -30.38
CA PHE A 165 2.61 9.08 -30.36
C PHE A 165 1.94 8.73 -29.03
N PHE A 166 2.51 9.15 -27.89
CA PHE A 166 1.91 8.95 -26.58
C PHE A 166 0.57 9.68 -26.46
N ALA A 167 0.50 10.95 -26.84
CA ALA A 167 -0.72 11.75 -26.83
C ALA A 167 -1.81 11.11 -27.71
N TRP A 168 -1.45 10.69 -28.93
CA TRP A 168 -2.36 10.02 -29.86
C TRP A 168 -2.88 8.68 -29.33
N ARG A 169 -1.99 7.83 -28.79
CA ARG A 169 -2.37 6.52 -28.24
C ARG A 169 -3.30 6.67 -27.04
N LYS A 170 -3.08 7.68 -26.21
CA LYS A 170 -3.91 7.94 -25.03
C LYS A 170 -5.25 8.60 -25.40
N SER A 171 -5.32 9.42 -26.44
CA SER A 171 -6.57 10.00 -26.95
C SER A 171 -7.54 8.96 -27.55
N ARG A 172 -7.06 7.77 -27.93
CA ARG A 172 -7.89 6.69 -28.49
C ARG A 172 -8.30 5.61 -27.49
N LYS A 173 -7.91 5.75 -26.22
CA LYS A 173 -8.25 4.83 -25.12
C LYS A 173 -9.13 5.54 -24.11
#